data_AF-A0A7X9GNL1-F1
#
_entry.id   AF-A0A7X9GNL1-F1
#
_cell.length_a   1.000
_cell.length_b   1.000
_cell.length_c   1.000
_cell.angle_alpha   90.00
_cell.angle_beta   90.00
_cell.angle_gamma   90.00
#
_symmetry.space_group_name_H-M   'P 1'
#
loop_
_entity.id
_entity.type
_entity.pdbx_description
1 polymer ?
#
loop_
_entity_poly.entity_id
_entity_poly.type
_entity_poly.pdbx_seq_one_letter_code
_entity_poly.pdbx_strand_id
1 'polypeptide(L)' 'EREKLIANKMDLEEIREYVGADSLHYLSEEGVLRALGDLSLCLACFNGKYPAGVPEQAKR' A
#
# COMPACT_ATOMS: atom_id res chain seq x y z
N GLU A 1 9.66 -8.39 6.76
CA GLU A 1 9.86 -7.24 7.65
C GLU A 1 8.98 -6.07 7.19
N ARG A 2 7.70 -6.06 7.61
CA ARG A 2 6.75 -4.95 7.32
C ARG A 2 7.29 -3.61 7.82
N GLU A 3 8.07 -3.67 8.89
CA GLU A 3 8.82 -2.57 9.48
C GLU A 3 9.84 -1.91 8.53
N LYS A 4 10.23 -2.55 7.43
CA LYS A 4 11.09 -1.95 6.40
C LYS A 4 10.32 -1.08 5.40
N LEU A 5 8.99 -1.09 5.42
CA LEU A 5 8.16 -0.31 4.52
C LEU A 5 7.85 1.07 5.12
N ILE A 6 8.22 2.14 4.42
CA ILE A 6 8.04 3.52 4.93
C ILE A 6 6.57 3.86 5.20
N ALA A 7 5.67 3.46 4.29
CA ALA A 7 4.22 3.65 4.41
C ALA A 7 3.56 2.77 5.49
N ASN A 8 4.31 1.88 6.15
CA ASN A 8 3.84 1.16 7.34
C ASN A 8 4.16 1.91 8.64
N LYS A 9 5.00 2.95 8.59
CA LYS A 9 5.48 3.71 9.75
C LYS A 9 5.12 5.18 9.72
N MET A 10 4.93 5.72 8.52
CA MET A 10 4.75 7.14 8.28
C MET A 10 3.49 7.36 7.46
N ASP A 11 2.78 8.45 7.74
CA ASP A 11 1.68 8.92 6.92
C ASP A 11 2.18 9.65 5.65
N LEU A 12 1.24 10.10 4.80
CA LEU A 12 1.58 10.71 3.52
C LEU A 12 2.44 11.98 3.67
N GLU A 13 2.14 12.80 4.67
CA GLU A 13 2.82 14.09 4.87
C GLU A 13 4.22 13.86 5.43
N GLU A 14 4.35 12.94 6.39
CA GLU A 14 5.64 12.51 6.92
C GLU A 14 6.54 11.93 5.82
N ILE A 15 5.98 11.13 4.91
CA ILE A 15 6.74 10.59 3.77
C ILE A 15 7.16 11.71 2.82
N ARG A 16 6.26 12.66 2.51
CA ARG A 16 6.56 13.82 1.65
C ARG A 16 7.76 14.60 2.18
N GLU A 17 7.76 14.90 3.48
CA GLU A 17 8.87 15.58 4.15
C GLU A 17 10.15 14.73 4.14
N TYR A 18 10.05 13.44 4.46
CA TYR A 18 11.20 12.52 4.49
C TYR A 18 11.94 12.44 3.15
N VAL A 19 11.20 12.41 2.03
CA VAL A 19 11.81 12.35 0.69
C VAL A 19 12.19 13.73 0.14
N GLY A 20 11.83 14.82 0.83
CA GLY A 20 12.14 16.19 0.43
C GLY A 20 11.38 16.68 -0.79
N ALA A 21 10.15 16.22 -1.01
CA ALA A 21 9.33 16.62 -2.16
C ALA A 21 8.42 17.82 -1.83
N ASP A 22 8.20 18.70 -2.81
CA ASP A 22 7.21 19.78 -2.68
C ASP A 22 5.77 19.25 -2.58
N SER A 23 5.49 18.11 -3.22
CA SER A 23 4.20 17.43 -3.17
C SER A 23 4.37 15.93 -3.35
N LEU A 24 3.46 15.14 -2.76
CA LEU A 24 3.44 13.69 -2.88
C LEU A 24 1.99 13.21 -2.92
N HIS A 25 1.66 12.33 -3.85
CA HIS A 25 0.36 11.69 -3.96
C HIS A 25 0.54 10.23 -4.37
N TYR A 26 -0.29 9.34 -3.82
CA TYR A 26 -0.41 7.96 -4.27
C TYR A 26 -1.49 7.82 -5.35
N LEU A 27 -1.34 6.81 -6.19
CA LEU A 27 -2.43 6.36 -7.05
C LEU A 27 -3.54 5.76 -6.18
N SER A 28 -4.80 6.12 -6.44
CA SER A 28 -5.92 5.55 -5.68
C SER A 28 -6.18 4.09 -6.07
N GLU A 29 -6.75 3.31 -5.15
CA GLU A 29 -7.14 1.92 -5.40
C GLU A 29 -8.12 1.84 -6.59
N GLU A 30 -9.08 2.75 -6.67
CA GLU A 30 -10.02 2.85 -7.80
C GLU A 30 -9.30 3.19 -9.11
N GLY A 31 -8.26 4.03 -9.05
CA GLY A 31 -7.43 4.36 -10.21
C GLY A 31 -6.69 3.14 -10.76
N VAL A 32 -6.11 2.34 -9.87
CA VAL A 32 -5.49 1.06 -10.22
C VAL A 32 -6.51 0.11 -10.84
N LEU A 33 -7.67 -0.08 -10.20
CA LEU A 33 -8.71 -0.98 -10.69
C LEU A 33 -9.22 -0.57 -12.09
N ARG A 34 -9.42 0.74 -12.32
CA ARG A 34 -9.80 1.24 -13.66
C ARG A 34 -8.73 0.97 -14.71
N ALA A 35 -7.45 1.09 -14.37
CA ALA A 35 -6.35 0.85 -15.31
C ALA A 35 -6.20 -0.64 -15.67
N LEU A 36 -6.59 -1.54 -14.77
CA LEU A 36 -6.50 -2.99 -14.97
C LEU A 36 -7.70 -3.59 -15.73
N GLY A 37 -8.84 -2.90 -15.76
CA GLY A 37 -10.07 -3.43 -16.35
C GLY A 37 -10.58 -4.67 -15.60
N ASP A 38 -10.88 -5.74 -16.33
CA ASP A 38 -11.45 -6.98 -15.76
C ASP A 38 -10.41 -7.92 -15.12
N LEU A 39 -9.13 -7.52 -15.10
CA LEU A 39 -8.07 -8.34 -14.55
C LEU A 39 -8.17 -8.40 -13.01
N SER A 40 -8.50 -9.57 -12.48
CA SER A 40 -8.56 -9.80 -11.04
C SER A 40 -7.15 -9.97 -10.46
N LEU A 41 -6.69 -9.01 -9.67
CA LEU A 41 -5.40 -9.03 -8.98
C LEU A 41 -5.55 -8.90 -7.47
N CYS A 42 -4.63 -9.51 -6.74
CA CYS A 42 -4.52 -9.33 -5.30
C CYS A 42 -3.96 -7.93 -4.97
N LEU A 43 -4.64 -7.19 -4.09
CA LEU A 43 -4.25 -5.85 -3.65
C LEU A 43 -3.77 -5.80 -2.20
N ALA A 44 -3.47 -6.96 -1.60
CA ALA A 44 -3.15 -7.07 -0.18
C ALA A 44 -1.93 -6.25 0.27
N CYS A 45 -0.97 -5.98 -0.64
CA CYS A 45 0.17 -5.11 -0.36
C CYS A 45 -0.22 -3.64 -0.13
N PHE A 46 -1.38 -3.21 -0.64
CA PHE A 46 -1.87 -1.83 -0.54
C PHE A 46 -2.95 -1.68 0.54
N ASN A 47 -3.93 -2.59 0.56
CA ASN A 47 -5.10 -2.48 1.44
C ASN A 47 -5.13 -3.50 2.59
N GLY A 48 -4.15 -4.41 2.66
CA GLY A 48 -4.07 -5.43 3.70
C GLY A 48 -5.12 -6.55 3.61
N LYS A 49 -5.97 -6.58 2.57
CA LYS A 49 -6.98 -7.63 2.38
C LYS A 49 -6.36 -8.79 1.61
N TYR A 50 -6.02 -9.86 2.31
CA TYR A 50 -5.44 -11.07 1.72
C TYR A 50 -6.55 -12.09 1.39
N PRO A 51 -6.93 -12.30 0.11
CA PRO A 51 -8.04 -13.19 -0.25
C PRO A 51 -7.78 -14.65 0.11
N ALA A 52 -6.51 -15.06 0.14
CA ALA A 52 -6.08 -16.39 0.56
C ALA A 52 -5.88 -16.51 2.09
N GLY A 53 -6.23 -15.48 2.87
CA GLY A 53 -5.97 -15.39 4.30
C GLY A 53 -4.59 -14.86 4.65
N VAL A 54 -4.41 -14.46 5.92
CA VAL A 54 -3.15 -13.97 6.45
C VAL A 54 -2.38 -15.13 7.09
N PRO A 55 -1.11 -15.40 6.70
CA PRO A 55 -0.30 -16.43 7.34
C PRO A 55 -0.17 -16.20 8.84
N GLU A 56 -0.18 -17.27 9.63
CA GLU A 56 -0.17 -17.19 11.09
C GLU A 56 1.05 -16.45 11.65
N GLN A 57 2.19 -16.50 10.95
CA GLN A 57 3.40 -15.77 11.32
C GLN A 57 3.27 -14.24 11.20
N ALA A 58 2.30 -13.74 10.44
CA ALA A 58 2.06 -12.30 10.25
C ALA A 58 1.12 -11.69 11.31
N LYS A 59 0.67 -12.46 12.31
CA LYS A 59 -0.18 -12.01 13.44
C LYS A 59 0.60 -11.48 14.65
N ARG A 60 1.91 -11.27 14.51
CA ARG A 60 2.79 -10.78 15.59
C ARG A 60 3.06 -9.29 15.46
#